data_AF-A0AA35KWV6-F1
#
_entry.id   AF-A0AA35KWV6-F1
#
_cell.length_a   1.000
_cell.length_b   1.000
_cell.length_c   1.000
_cell.angle_alpha   90.00
_cell.angle_beta   90.00
_cell.angle_gamma   90.00
#
_symmetry.space_group_name_H-M   'P 1'
#
loop_
_entity.id
_entity.type
_entity.pdbx_description
1 polymer ?
#
loop_
_entity_poly.entity_id
_entity_poly.type
_entity_poly.pdbx_seq_one_letter_code
_entity_poly.pdbx_strand_id
1 'polypeptide(L)'
;MATPPKRSRVESAIKKIAIEGNIAAGKSTFVNILKQAREDWEVVPEPVARWCNVQNCPDDKEELTSSQKSGGNLLEMMYEKPERWSFTFQTYACLSRIRAQLKSFEGKLKEAENPVVFFERSVYSDRYIFASNLYETDCMNETEWTIYQDWHNWMNQQFGSSLRLDGIIYLRATPEKCLNRIYVRGRDEEQGIPMEYLEKLHYKHESWLQHRTLRF
;
A
#
# COMPACT_ATOMS: atom_id res chain seq x y z
N MET A 1 -25.00 13.62 -47.58
CA MET A 1 -24.37 14.04 -46.32
C MET A 1 -23.63 12.84 -45.76
N ALA A 2 -22.29 12.83 -45.86
CA ALA A 2 -21.47 11.76 -45.30
C ALA A 2 -21.39 11.97 -43.78
N THR A 3 -21.77 10.94 -43.02
CA THR A 3 -21.60 10.86 -41.57
C THR A 3 -20.10 11.00 -41.25
N PRO A 4 -19.70 11.84 -40.27
CA PRO A 4 -18.29 11.94 -39.91
C PRO A 4 -17.79 10.61 -39.34
N PRO A 5 -16.52 10.23 -39.57
CA PRO A 5 -15.97 9.02 -38.98
C PRO A 5 -15.98 9.18 -37.45
N LYS A 6 -16.56 8.20 -36.76
CA LYS A 6 -16.40 8.07 -35.30
C LYS A 6 -14.91 8.02 -35.02
N ARG A 7 -14.36 9.05 -34.36
CA ARG A 7 -13.01 8.99 -33.79
C ARG A 7 -12.96 7.71 -32.94
N SER A 8 -12.16 6.73 -33.36
CA SER A 8 -11.80 5.62 -32.50
C SER A 8 -11.05 6.23 -31.32
N ARG A 9 -11.72 6.40 -30.19
CA ARG A 9 -11.09 6.71 -28.91
C ARG A 9 -10.08 5.59 -28.69
N VAL A 10 -8.80 5.89 -28.86
CA VAL A 10 -7.74 5.03 -28.35
C VAL A 10 -8.01 4.95 -26.86
N GLU A 11 -8.37 3.78 -26.34
CA GLU A 11 -8.45 3.58 -24.90
C GLU A 11 -7.07 3.92 -24.32
N SER A 12 -6.96 5.07 -23.66
CA SER A 12 -5.72 5.46 -23.01
C SER A 12 -5.52 4.54 -21.81
N ALA A 13 -4.43 3.77 -21.82
CA ALA A 13 -4.10 2.90 -20.71
C ALA A 13 -3.90 3.73 -19.43
N ILE A 14 -4.59 3.33 -18.35
CA ILE A 14 -4.50 3.97 -17.04
C ILE A 14 -3.05 3.88 -16.55
N LYS A 15 -2.43 5.04 -16.29
CA LYS A 15 -1.08 5.09 -15.72
C LYS A 15 -1.13 4.84 -14.22
N LYS A 16 -0.30 3.91 -13.74
CA LYS A 16 -0.24 3.49 -12.34
C LYS A 16 1.06 3.97 -11.70
N ILE A 17 0.95 4.85 -10.71
CA ILE A 17 2.10 5.45 -10.03
C ILE A 17 2.06 5.09 -8.55
N ALA A 18 3.08 4.41 -8.03
CA ALA A 18 3.18 4.16 -6.59
C ALA A 18 3.89 5.33 -5.89
N ILE A 19 3.37 5.72 -4.73
CA ILE A 19 3.97 6.72 -3.85
C ILE A 19 4.55 5.99 -2.65
N GLU A 20 5.87 5.91 -2.64
CA GLU A 20 6.64 5.15 -1.67
C GLU A 20 7.30 6.06 -0.64
N GLY A 21 7.58 5.51 0.53
CA GLY A 21 8.26 6.24 1.59
C GLY A 21 8.00 5.67 2.98
N ASN A 22 8.86 6.06 3.90
CA ASN A 22 8.84 5.61 5.28
C ASN A 22 7.52 5.96 6.01
N ILE A 23 7.30 5.37 7.18
CA ILE A 23 6.16 5.69 8.05
C ILE A 23 6.17 7.20 8.34
N ALA A 24 5.00 7.83 8.27
CA ALA A 24 4.84 9.28 8.42
C ALA A 24 5.69 10.19 7.49
N ALA A 25 6.23 9.67 6.37
CA ALA A 25 6.94 10.49 5.39
C ALA A 25 6.07 11.57 4.69
N GLY A 26 4.74 11.52 4.86
CA GLY A 26 3.79 12.48 4.28
C GLY A 26 3.04 11.97 3.04
N LYS A 27 3.01 10.65 2.81
CA LYS A 27 2.34 10.02 1.66
C LYS A 27 0.86 10.41 1.56
N SER A 28 0.08 10.19 2.62
CA SER A 28 -1.36 10.52 2.65
C SER A 28 -1.61 12.01 2.38
N THR A 29 -0.77 12.90 2.93
CA THR A 29 -0.84 14.34 2.68
C THR A 29 -0.58 14.66 1.20
N PHE A 30 0.44 14.06 0.61
CA PHE A 30 0.80 14.27 -0.79
C PHE A 30 -0.27 13.76 -1.75
N VAL A 31 -0.80 12.55 -1.54
CA VAL A 31 -1.87 12.01 -2.39
C VAL A 31 -3.16 12.82 -2.31
N ASN A 32 -3.50 13.36 -1.14
CA ASN A 32 -4.69 14.21 -1.00
C ASN A 32 -4.56 15.49 -1.84
N ILE A 33 -3.36 16.07 -1.94
CA ILE A 33 -3.09 17.21 -2.81
C ILE A 33 -3.21 16.81 -4.28
N LEU A 34 -2.66 15.65 -4.67
CA LEU A 34 -2.78 15.14 -6.05
C LEU A 34 -4.24 14.93 -6.47
N LYS A 35 -5.07 14.35 -5.58
CA LYS A 35 -6.49 14.13 -5.85
C LYS A 35 -7.26 15.43 -6.13
N GLN A 36 -6.83 16.54 -5.52
CA GLN A 36 -7.43 17.86 -5.73
C GLN A 36 -6.88 18.58 -6.96
N ALA A 37 -5.72 18.16 -7.47
CA ALA A 37 -5.05 18.86 -8.56
C ALA A 37 -5.76 18.66 -9.91
N ARG A 38 -6.26 17.45 -10.20
CA ARG A 38 -7.03 17.14 -11.42
C ARG A 38 -8.11 16.09 -11.19
N GLU A 39 -9.23 16.22 -11.90
CA GLU A 39 -10.37 15.28 -11.83
C GLU A 39 -10.11 13.94 -12.52
N ASP A 40 -9.13 13.87 -13.43
CA ASP A 40 -8.71 12.65 -14.12
C ASP A 40 -7.75 11.79 -13.29
N TRP A 41 -7.45 12.22 -12.05
CA TRP A 41 -6.56 11.53 -11.13
C TRP A 41 -7.33 10.88 -10.00
N GLU A 42 -7.08 9.60 -9.77
CA GLU A 42 -7.63 8.86 -8.64
C GLU A 42 -6.51 8.45 -7.68
N VAL A 43 -6.88 8.30 -6.41
CA VAL A 43 -5.97 7.86 -5.37
C VAL A 43 -6.54 6.63 -4.71
N VAL A 44 -5.73 5.58 -4.62
CA VAL A 44 -6.01 4.42 -3.76
C VAL A 44 -5.16 4.56 -2.49
N PRO A 45 -5.76 5.01 -1.38
CA PRO A 45 -5.05 5.14 -0.12
C PRO A 45 -4.76 3.77 0.49
N GLU A 46 -3.84 3.73 1.46
CA GLU A 46 -3.62 2.50 2.22
C GLU A 46 -4.84 2.16 3.07
N PRO A 47 -5.27 0.89 3.12
CA PRO A 47 -6.44 0.47 3.87
C PRO A 47 -6.16 0.35 5.39
N VAL A 48 -5.45 1.32 6.00
CA VAL A 48 -5.04 1.25 7.41
C VAL A 48 -6.24 1.15 8.35
N ALA A 49 -7.34 1.84 8.05
CA ALA A 49 -8.57 1.73 8.83
C ALA A 49 -9.12 0.29 8.90
N ARG A 50 -8.92 -0.51 7.85
CA ARG A 50 -9.29 -1.94 7.84
C ARG A 50 -8.35 -2.80 8.66
N TRP A 51 -7.10 -2.37 8.81
CA TRP A 51 -6.13 -3.06 9.64
C TRP A 51 -6.37 -2.78 11.12
N CYS A 52 -6.83 -1.57 11.45
CA CYS A 52 -7.24 -1.19 12.81
C CYS A 52 -8.58 -1.80 13.25
N ASN A 53 -9.43 -2.18 12.30
CA ASN A 53 -10.71 -2.82 12.58
C ASN A 53 -10.98 -3.91 11.54
N VAL A 54 -10.48 -5.12 11.81
CA VAL A 54 -10.62 -6.25 10.90
C VAL A 54 -12.09 -6.68 10.83
N GLN A 55 -12.67 -6.63 9.64
CA GLN A 55 -14.05 -7.02 9.41
C GLN A 55 -14.15 -7.91 8.17
N ASN A 56 -15.10 -8.83 8.19
CA ASN A 56 -15.44 -9.63 7.02
C ASN A 56 -16.62 -8.97 6.28
N CYS A 57 -16.32 -8.00 5.42
CA CYS A 57 -17.33 -7.41 4.52
C CYS A 57 -17.19 -8.02 3.11
N PRO A 58 -18.24 -8.64 2.57
CA PRO A 58 -18.28 -9.09 1.18
C PRO A 58 -18.21 -7.92 0.18
N ASP A 59 -18.79 -6.77 0.53
CA ASP A 59 -18.84 -5.57 -0.30
C ASP A 59 -18.35 -4.33 0.46
N ASP A 60 -17.41 -3.57 -0.11
CA ASP A 60 -16.88 -2.34 0.52
C ASP A 60 -17.87 -1.15 0.53
N LYS A 61 -19.18 -1.40 0.37
CA LYS A 61 -20.23 -0.38 0.19
C LYS A 61 -21.35 -0.41 1.23
N GLU A 62 -21.45 -1.44 2.08
CA GLU A 62 -22.51 -1.51 3.09
C GLU A 62 -22.07 -0.84 4.39
N GLU A 63 -22.88 0.12 4.84
CA GLU A 63 -22.75 0.73 6.16
C GLU A 63 -22.89 -0.30 7.27
N LEU A 64 -22.13 -0.04 8.33
CA LEU A 64 -21.96 -0.83 9.54
C LEU A 64 -23.32 -1.24 10.13
N THR A 65 -23.58 -2.55 10.21
CA THR A 65 -24.62 -3.07 11.11
C THR A 65 -23.97 -3.41 12.46
N SER A 66 -24.63 -3.06 13.55
CA SER A 66 -24.18 -3.23 14.95
C SER A 66 -23.96 -4.69 15.39
N SER A 67 -24.09 -5.65 14.46
CA SER A 67 -24.01 -7.09 14.69
C SER A 67 -22.70 -7.73 14.19
N GLN A 68 -21.85 -7.00 13.45
CA GLN A 68 -20.56 -7.54 13.03
C GLN A 68 -19.55 -7.50 14.19
N LYS A 69 -19.13 -8.68 14.66
CA LYS A 69 -18.02 -8.81 15.60
C LYS A 69 -16.74 -8.25 14.95
N SER A 70 -16.19 -7.18 15.52
CA SER A 70 -14.86 -6.68 15.13
C SER A 70 -13.82 -7.76 15.40
N GLY A 71 -13.00 -8.05 14.39
CA GLY A 71 -11.88 -9.00 14.46
C GLY A 71 -10.65 -8.46 15.20
N GLY A 72 -10.75 -7.26 15.78
CA GLY A 72 -9.67 -6.60 16.52
C GLY A 72 -8.81 -5.65 15.66
N ASN A 73 -7.86 -5.00 16.33
CA ASN A 73 -6.87 -4.11 15.73
C ASN A 73 -5.61 -4.88 15.38
N LEU A 74 -5.52 -5.38 14.16
CA LEU A 74 -4.38 -6.21 13.72
C LEU A 74 -3.08 -5.40 13.60
N LEU A 75 -3.20 -4.08 13.36
CA LEU A 75 -2.03 -3.19 13.34
C LEU A 75 -1.42 -3.06 14.74
N GLU A 76 -2.25 -2.82 15.75
CA GLU A 76 -1.85 -2.78 17.17
C GLU A 76 -1.28 -4.12 17.61
N MET A 77 -1.97 -5.23 17.30
CA MET A 77 -1.48 -6.59 17.62
C MET A 77 -0.10 -6.87 17.02
N MET A 78 0.18 -6.37 15.80
CA MET A 78 1.50 -6.49 15.16
C MET A 78 2.56 -5.66 15.87
N TYR A 79 2.26 -4.43 16.31
CA TYR A 79 3.22 -3.61 17.05
C TYR A 79 3.44 -4.09 18.49
N GLU A 80 2.43 -4.66 19.15
CA GLU A 80 2.55 -5.22 20.50
C GLU A 80 3.32 -6.54 20.54
N LYS A 81 3.07 -7.44 19.59
CA LYS A 81 3.68 -8.77 19.55
C LYS A 81 4.05 -9.18 18.12
N PRO A 82 5.08 -8.56 17.53
CA PRO A 82 5.42 -8.75 16.12
C PRO A 82 5.79 -10.19 15.80
N GLU A 83 6.44 -10.93 16.70
CA GLU A 83 6.81 -12.34 16.49
C GLU A 83 5.60 -13.28 16.35
N ARG A 84 4.42 -12.86 16.82
CA ARG A 84 3.18 -13.63 16.69
C ARG A 84 2.33 -13.19 15.50
N TRP A 85 2.32 -11.89 15.20
CA TRP A 85 1.32 -11.30 14.31
C TRP A 85 1.88 -10.76 13.00
N SER A 86 3.21 -10.71 12.81
CA SER A 86 3.84 -10.21 11.58
C SER A 86 3.33 -10.94 10.34
N PHE A 87 3.36 -12.28 10.34
CA PHE A 87 2.90 -13.08 9.20
C PHE A 87 1.43 -12.80 8.86
N THR A 88 0.56 -12.78 9.88
CA THR A 88 -0.87 -12.51 9.73
C THR A 88 -1.13 -11.09 9.19
N PHE A 89 -0.45 -10.09 9.76
CA PHE A 89 -0.58 -8.70 9.35
C PHE A 89 -0.08 -8.49 7.92
N GLN A 90 1.14 -8.96 7.57
CA GLN A 90 1.72 -8.76 6.24
C GLN A 90 0.88 -9.40 5.14
N THR A 91 0.35 -10.60 5.39
CA THR A 91 -0.55 -11.28 4.45
C THR A 91 -1.84 -10.51 4.25
N TYR A 92 -2.49 -10.05 5.33
CA TYR A 92 -3.74 -9.29 5.25
C TYR A 92 -3.55 -7.89 4.64
N ALA A 93 -2.46 -7.21 4.98
CA ALA A 93 -2.10 -5.90 4.45
C ALA A 93 -1.93 -5.94 2.92
N CYS A 94 -1.14 -6.90 2.42
CA CYS A 94 -0.93 -7.07 0.99
C CYS A 94 -2.22 -7.51 0.26
N LEU A 95 -3.02 -8.41 0.85
CA LEU A 95 -4.30 -8.84 0.25
C LEU A 95 -5.30 -7.68 0.15
N SER A 96 -5.49 -6.93 1.23
CA SER A 96 -6.42 -5.79 1.25
C SER A 96 -5.99 -4.69 0.28
N ARG A 97 -4.67 -4.47 0.13
CA ARG A 97 -4.10 -3.57 -0.88
C ARG A 97 -4.42 -4.03 -2.30
N ILE A 98 -4.16 -5.30 -2.64
CA ILE A 98 -4.44 -5.83 -3.98
C ILE A 98 -5.93 -5.66 -4.32
N ARG A 99 -6.83 -5.98 -3.38
CA ARG A 99 -8.29 -5.81 -3.57
C ARG A 99 -8.65 -4.34 -3.84
N ALA A 100 -8.12 -3.41 -3.05
CA ALA A 100 -8.39 -1.98 -3.22
C ALA A 100 -7.88 -1.45 -4.56
N GLN A 101 -6.67 -1.85 -4.97
CA GLN A 101 -6.05 -1.43 -6.23
C GLN A 101 -6.81 -1.98 -7.44
N LEU A 102 -7.18 -3.27 -7.44
CA LEU A 102 -7.96 -3.87 -8.53
C LEU A 102 -9.33 -3.21 -8.69
N LYS A 103 -10.02 -2.94 -7.57
CA LYS A 103 -11.32 -2.26 -7.59
C LYS A 103 -11.27 -0.86 -8.20
N SER A 104 -10.16 -0.15 -8.02
CA SER A 104 -10.00 1.20 -8.58
C SER A 104 -10.08 1.24 -10.11
N PHE A 105 -9.77 0.13 -10.78
CA PHE A 105 -9.80 0.03 -12.25
C PHE A 105 -11.21 -0.13 -12.83
N GLU A 106 -12.20 -0.46 -12.01
CA GLU A 106 -13.60 -0.67 -12.44
C GLU A 106 -14.42 0.64 -12.45
N GLY A 107 -13.82 1.76 -12.05
CA GLY A 107 -14.49 3.04 -11.85
C GLY A 107 -14.44 4.03 -13.02
N LYS A 108 -14.79 5.29 -12.70
CA LYS A 108 -14.98 6.44 -13.61
C LYS A 108 -13.76 6.81 -14.47
N LEU A 109 -12.59 6.28 -14.13
CA LEU A 109 -11.32 6.56 -14.82
C LEU A 109 -11.29 6.07 -16.28
N LYS A 110 -12.11 5.08 -16.65
CA LYS A 110 -12.15 4.55 -18.02
C LYS A 110 -12.61 5.58 -19.06
N GLU A 111 -13.31 6.63 -18.62
CA GLU A 111 -13.86 7.64 -19.51
C GLU A 111 -12.97 8.89 -19.66
N ALA A 112 -11.93 9.01 -18.83
CA ALA A 112 -11.01 10.13 -18.82
C ALA A 112 -10.02 10.06 -19.99
N GLU A 113 -9.52 11.23 -20.43
CA GLU A 113 -8.58 11.30 -21.56
C GLU A 113 -7.18 10.82 -21.19
N ASN A 114 -6.69 11.15 -19.99
CA ASN A 114 -5.37 10.77 -19.48
C ASN A 114 -5.43 10.28 -18.02
N PRO A 115 -6.11 9.14 -17.75
CA PRO A 115 -6.31 8.67 -16.39
C PRO A 115 -5.00 8.27 -15.72
N VAL A 116 -4.80 8.76 -14.49
CA VAL A 116 -3.69 8.37 -13.62
C VAL A 116 -4.24 7.88 -12.30
N VAL A 117 -3.75 6.73 -11.84
CA VAL A 117 -4.04 6.21 -10.51
C VAL A 117 -2.78 6.24 -9.68
N PHE A 118 -2.87 6.90 -8.54
CA PHE A 118 -1.82 6.94 -7.54
C PHE A 118 -2.11 5.92 -6.44
N PHE A 119 -1.16 5.03 -6.20
CA PHE A 119 -1.22 4.08 -5.11
C PHE A 119 -0.39 4.60 -3.94
N GLU A 120 -0.99 4.69 -2.75
CA GLU A 120 -0.22 4.91 -1.53
C GLU A 120 0.47 3.59 -1.17
N ARG A 121 1.78 3.49 -1.47
CA ARG A 121 2.58 2.25 -1.49
C ARG A 121 2.15 1.20 -2.51
N SER A 122 2.94 0.13 -2.61
CA SER A 122 2.74 -0.99 -3.54
C SER A 122 2.96 -2.35 -2.88
N VAL A 123 2.51 -3.42 -3.56
CA VAL A 123 2.79 -4.81 -3.15
C VAL A 123 4.29 -5.09 -3.03
N TYR A 124 5.12 -4.38 -3.82
CA TYR A 124 6.57 -4.47 -3.73
C TYR A 124 7.09 -3.98 -2.38
N SER A 125 6.57 -2.85 -1.89
CA SER A 125 6.97 -2.32 -0.60
C SER A 125 6.51 -3.23 0.56
N ASP A 126 5.33 -3.84 0.45
CA ASP A 126 4.83 -4.79 1.45
C ASP A 126 5.83 -5.96 1.61
N ARG A 127 6.29 -6.56 0.50
CA ARG A 127 7.25 -7.67 0.56
C ARG A 127 8.69 -7.24 0.86
N TYR A 128 9.25 -6.36 0.04
CA TYR A 128 10.69 -6.09 0.02
C TYR A 128 11.14 -5.09 1.08
N ILE A 129 10.21 -4.32 1.66
CA ILE A 129 10.51 -3.39 2.75
C ILE A 129 9.96 -3.93 4.07
N PHE A 130 8.65 -4.09 4.20
CA PHE A 130 8.03 -4.40 5.50
C PHE A 130 8.20 -5.87 5.90
N ALA A 131 7.73 -6.81 5.08
CA ALA A 131 7.81 -8.23 5.38
C ALA A 131 9.26 -8.72 5.46
N SER A 132 10.12 -8.32 4.50
CA SER A 132 11.56 -8.62 4.55
C SER A 132 12.23 -8.08 5.82
N ASN A 133 11.88 -6.86 6.27
CA ASN A 133 12.42 -6.35 7.53
C ASN A 133 11.97 -7.18 8.73
N LEU A 134 10.69 -7.56 8.80
CA LEU A 134 10.17 -8.36 9.90
C LEU A 134 10.78 -9.76 9.95
N TYR A 135 11.08 -10.34 8.78
CA TYR A 135 11.83 -11.59 8.70
C TYR A 135 13.27 -11.42 9.20
N GLU A 136 13.99 -10.39 8.74
CA GLU A 136 15.38 -10.10 9.16
C GLU A 136 15.51 -9.74 10.65
N THR A 137 14.42 -9.35 11.31
CA THR A 137 14.36 -9.07 12.75
C THR A 137 13.72 -10.20 13.55
N ASP A 138 13.74 -11.44 13.03
CA ASP A 138 13.22 -12.66 13.68
C ASP A 138 11.74 -12.59 14.10
N CYS A 139 10.96 -11.68 13.50
CA CYS A 139 9.52 -11.55 13.73
C CYS A 139 8.68 -12.45 12.81
N MET A 140 9.31 -13.06 11.81
CA MET A 140 8.76 -14.18 11.04
C MET A 140 9.84 -15.26 10.96
N ASN A 141 9.46 -16.51 11.20
CA ASN A 141 10.38 -17.63 11.02
C ASN A 141 10.53 -18.02 9.54
N GLU A 142 11.48 -18.91 9.24
CA GLU A 142 11.75 -19.43 7.89
C GLU A 142 10.50 -20.00 7.18
N THR A 143 9.63 -20.68 7.93
CA THR A 143 8.41 -21.29 7.37
C THR A 143 7.40 -20.21 6.99
N GLU A 144 7.17 -19.25 7.88
CA GLU A 144 6.28 -18.10 7.65
C GLU A 144 6.77 -17.26 6.47
N TRP A 145 8.08 -16.99 6.40
CA TRP A 145 8.69 -16.25 5.32
C TRP A 145 8.58 -16.98 3.98
N THR A 146 8.83 -18.29 3.96
CA THR A 146 8.69 -19.11 2.75
C THR A 146 7.24 -19.11 2.25
N ILE A 147 6.26 -19.31 3.13
CA ILE A 147 4.84 -19.28 2.79
C ILE A 147 4.43 -17.89 2.27
N TYR A 148 4.86 -16.82 2.93
CA TYR A 148 4.54 -15.46 2.50
C TYR A 148 5.08 -15.16 1.11
N GLN A 149 6.32 -15.56 0.82
CA GLN A 149 6.94 -15.37 -0.49
C GLN A 149 6.23 -16.16 -1.59
N ASP A 150 5.88 -17.43 -1.33
CA ASP A 150 5.15 -18.27 -2.27
C ASP A 150 3.77 -17.69 -2.58
N TRP A 151 3.01 -17.33 -1.54
CA TRP A 151 1.73 -16.66 -1.67
C TRP A 151 1.84 -15.35 -2.46
N HIS A 152 2.80 -14.49 -2.14
CA HIS A 152 3.00 -13.22 -2.81
C HIS A 152 3.43 -13.42 -4.28
N ASN A 153 4.27 -14.40 -4.57
CA ASN A 153 4.65 -14.78 -5.94
C ASN A 153 3.43 -15.19 -6.75
N TRP A 154 2.60 -16.09 -6.20
CA TRP A 154 1.39 -16.53 -6.86
C TRP A 154 0.41 -15.39 -7.11
N MET A 155 0.18 -14.53 -6.11
CA MET A 155 -0.67 -13.33 -6.26
C MET A 155 -0.17 -12.40 -7.37
N ASN A 156 1.14 -12.16 -7.45
CA ASN A 156 1.72 -11.34 -8.52
C ASN A 156 1.68 -12.02 -9.89
N GLN A 157 1.73 -13.35 -9.97
CA GLN A 157 1.52 -14.04 -11.25
C GLN A 157 0.08 -13.88 -11.75
N GLN A 158 -0.91 -13.93 -10.85
CA GLN A 158 -2.32 -13.80 -11.22
C GLN A 158 -2.72 -12.34 -11.51
N PHE A 159 -2.27 -11.38 -10.69
CA PHE A 159 -2.75 -9.99 -10.73
C PHE A 159 -1.67 -8.96 -11.11
N GLY A 160 -0.40 -9.34 -11.20
CA GLY A 160 0.71 -8.42 -11.39
C GLY A 160 0.74 -7.75 -12.77
N SER A 161 0.17 -8.37 -13.79
CA SER A 161 -0.02 -7.74 -15.10
C SER A 161 -0.92 -6.50 -15.01
N SER A 162 -2.03 -6.62 -14.28
CA SER A 162 -2.96 -5.52 -14.01
C SER A 162 -2.36 -4.47 -13.06
N LEU A 163 -1.60 -4.89 -12.05
CA LEU A 163 -1.01 -4.02 -11.03
C LEU A 163 0.37 -3.45 -11.39
N ARG A 164 0.92 -3.78 -12.56
CA ARG A 164 2.22 -3.28 -13.02
C ARG A 164 2.28 -1.76 -12.96
N LEU A 165 3.30 -1.22 -12.30
CA LEU A 165 3.50 0.22 -12.17
C LEU A 165 4.18 0.80 -13.41
N ASP A 166 3.76 2.00 -13.79
CA ASP A 166 4.38 2.83 -14.82
C ASP A 166 5.43 3.78 -14.24
N GLY A 167 5.36 4.04 -12.93
CA GLY A 167 6.31 4.89 -12.23
C GLY A 167 6.22 4.78 -10.71
N ILE A 168 7.26 5.28 -10.04
CA ILE A 168 7.35 5.35 -8.58
C ILE A 168 7.78 6.77 -8.20
N ILE A 169 7.07 7.37 -7.24
CA ILE A 169 7.43 8.63 -6.58
C ILE A 169 7.91 8.28 -5.17
N TYR A 170 9.20 8.50 -4.90
CA TYR A 170 9.77 8.27 -3.57
C TYR A 170 9.74 9.56 -2.74
N LEU A 171 8.91 9.60 -1.70
CA LEU A 171 8.91 10.67 -0.70
C LEU A 171 10.00 10.42 0.34
N ARG A 172 11.19 10.91 0.03
CA ARG A 172 12.37 10.77 0.89
C ARG A 172 12.29 11.73 2.08
N ALA A 173 12.27 11.17 3.28
CA ALA A 173 12.38 11.90 4.55
C ALA A 173 13.32 11.14 5.48
N THR A 174 14.04 11.87 6.34
CA THR A 174 14.96 11.25 7.31
C THR A 174 14.17 10.55 8.43
N PRO A 175 14.72 9.51 9.06
CA PRO A 175 14.07 8.82 10.18
C PRO A 175 13.64 9.76 11.31
N GLU A 176 14.42 10.79 11.64
CA GLU A 176 14.09 11.75 12.71
C GLU A 176 12.83 12.56 12.35
N LYS A 177 12.72 13.00 11.09
CA LYS A 177 11.54 13.71 10.59
C LYS A 177 10.31 12.80 10.59
N CYS A 178 10.50 11.53 10.25
CA CYS A 178 9.42 10.55 10.27
C CYS A 178 8.93 10.32 11.71
N LEU A 179 9.85 10.14 12.66
CA LEU A 179 9.53 9.95 14.07
C LEU A 179 8.79 11.16 14.66
N ASN A 180 9.27 12.38 14.40
CA ASN A 180 8.59 13.60 14.81
C ASN A 180 7.14 13.66 14.26
N ARG A 181 6.95 13.31 12.98
CA ARG A 181 5.63 13.28 12.36
C ARG A 181 4.72 12.18 12.89
N ILE A 182 5.26 11.05 13.36
CA ILE A 182 4.49 10.01 14.07
C ILE A 182 3.90 10.60 15.36
N TYR A 183 4.73 11.29 16.15
CA TYR A 183 4.26 11.96 17.38
C TYR A 183 3.21 13.04 17.09
N VAL A 184 3.42 13.88 16.07
CA VAL A 184 2.44 14.90 15.67
C VAL A 184 1.13 14.29 15.16
N ARG A 185 1.19 13.16 14.46
CA ARG A 185 -0.01 12.48 13.94
C ARG A 185 -0.83 11.82 15.03
N GLY A 186 -0.20 11.39 16.13
CA GLY A 186 -0.90 10.89 17.32
C GLY A 186 -1.74 9.63 17.08
N ARG A 187 -1.29 8.70 16.24
CA ARG A 187 -1.91 7.35 16.20
C ARG A 187 -1.36 6.53 17.35
N ASP A 188 -2.24 5.99 18.18
CA ASP A 188 -1.88 5.27 19.40
C ASP A 188 -1.01 4.04 19.09
N GLU A 189 -1.32 3.32 18.01
CA GLU A 189 -0.61 2.09 17.63
C GLU A 189 0.84 2.33 17.20
N GLU A 190 1.18 3.56 16.80
CA GLU A 190 2.50 3.91 16.26
C GLU A 190 3.41 4.64 17.27
N GLN A 191 2.89 5.05 18.44
CA GLN A 191 3.66 5.82 19.42
C GLN A 191 4.87 5.04 19.99
N GLY A 192 4.78 3.71 19.98
CA GLY A 192 5.84 2.81 20.45
C GLY A 192 6.93 2.48 19.42
N ILE A 193 6.84 3.00 18.19
CA ILE A 193 7.80 2.64 17.13
C ILE A 193 9.20 3.20 17.46
N PRO A 194 10.22 2.34 17.59
CA PRO A 194 11.57 2.80 17.91
C PRO A 194 12.26 3.42 16.68
N MET A 195 13.18 4.35 16.94
CA MET A 195 13.98 5.01 15.90
C MET A 195 14.72 4.00 15.01
N GLU A 196 15.31 2.96 15.62
CA GLU A 196 16.04 1.90 14.90
C GLU A 196 15.17 1.20 13.84
N TYR A 197 13.87 1.01 14.12
CA TYR A 197 12.94 0.43 13.15
C TYR A 197 12.76 1.36 11.93
N LEU A 198 12.64 2.67 12.16
CA LEU A 198 12.54 3.65 11.07
C LEU A 198 13.83 3.77 10.26
N GLU A 199 14.99 3.63 10.89
CA GLU A 199 16.30 3.61 10.23
C GLU A 199 16.45 2.39 9.31
N LYS A 200 16.07 1.19 9.78
CA LYS A 200 16.06 -0.04 8.95
C LYS A 200 15.15 0.12 7.74
N LEU A 201 13.93 0.62 7.94
CA LEU A 201 13.01 0.89 6.84
C LEU A 201 13.58 1.94 5.87
N HIS A 202 14.21 3.00 6.38
CA HIS A 202 14.84 4.02 5.54
C HIS A 202 15.94 3.43 4.67
N TYR A 203 16.85 2.63 5.24
CA TYR A 203 17.92 1.98 4.49
C TYR A 203 17.39 1.05 3.38
N LYS A 204 16.31 0.31 3.64
CA LYS A 204 15.66 -0.52 2.62
C LYS A 204 15.05 0.32 1.49
N HIS A 205 14.40 1.45 1.81
CA HIS A 205 13.89 2.36 0.77
C HIS A 205 15.01 2.98 -0.06
N GLU A 206 16.10 3.43 0.57
CA GLU A 206 17.27 3.96 -0.15
C GLU A 206 17.89 2.89 -1.06
N SER A 207 18.08 1.67 -0.56
CA SER A 207 18.61 0.55 -1.33
C SER A 207 17.72 0.21 -2.53
N TRP A 208 16.40 0.29 -2.37
CA TRP A 208 15.44 -0.04 -3.43
C TRP A 208 15.34 1.07 -4.48
N LEU A 209 15.02 2.28 -4.05
CA LEU A 209 14.53 3.35 -4.92
C LEU A 209 15.63 4.32 -5.35
N GLN A 210 16.70 4.46 -4.56
CA GLN A 210 17.81 5.36 -4.86
C GLN A 210 19.00 4.60 -5.46
N HIS A 211 19.48 3.56 -4.78
CA HIS A 211 20.70 2.84 -5.17
C HIS A 211 20.44 1.65 -6.11
N ARG A 212 19.20 1.15 -6.16
CA ARG A 212 18.79 -0.02 -6.97
C ARG A 212 19.65 -1.27 -6.71
N THR A 213 20.06 -1.44 -5.46
CA THR A 213 20.92 -2.56 -5.01
C THR A 213 20.13 -3.76 -4.52
N LEU A 214 18.83 -3.60 -4.23
CA LEU A 214 17.93 -4.70 -3.91
C LEU A 214 17.70 -5.57 -5.15
N ARG A 215 18.11 -6.83 -5.08
CA ARG A 215 17.83 -7.86 -6.10
C ARG A 215 16.54 -8.58 -5.71
N PHE A 216 15.58 -8.63 -6.64
CA PHE A 216 14.26 -9.24 -6.47
C PHE A 216 14.27 -10.75 -6.73
#